data_AF-A0A2A5QR32-F1
#
_entry.id   AF-A0A2A5QR32-F1
#
_cell.length_a   1.000
_cell.length_b   1.000
_cell.length_c   1.000
_cell.angle_alpha   90.00
_cell.angle_beta   90.00
_cell.angle_gamma   90.00
#
_symmetry.space_group_name_H-M   'P 1'
#
loop_
_entity.id
_entity.type
_entity.pdbx_description
1 polymer ?
#
loop_
_entity_poly.entity_id
_entity_poly.type
_entity_poly.pdbx_seq_one_letter_code
_entity_poly.pdbx_strand_id
1 'polypeptide(L)' 'MTVHPIDEGQPVELEFAGRRLEGVVDEVHWRPTFNNPRSEIVVDADGTTITTGRTSVRPR' A
#
# COMPACT_ATOMS: atom_id res chain seq x y z
N MET A 1 14.93 9.13 -10.76
CA MET A 1 13.93 8.76 -9.74
C MET A 1 13.97 7.24 -9.63
N THR A 2 14.58 6.72 -8.58
CA THR A 2 14.57 5.26 -8.32
C THR A 2 13.26 4.97 -7.60
N VAL A 3 12.33 4.32 -8.29
CA VAL A 3 11.08 3.84 -7.67
C VAL A 3 11.44 2.58 -6.90
N HIS A 4 11.46 2.64 -5.58
CA HIS A 4 11.63 1.44 -4.76
C HIS A 4 10.34 0.63 -4.82
N PRO A 5 10.32 -0.59 -5.41
CA PRO A 5 9.12 -1.40 -5.45
C PRO A 5 8.57 -1.62 -4.03
N ILE A 6 7.25 -1.69 -3.91
CA ILE A 6 6.60 -2.15 -2.69
C ILE A 6 6.25 -3.60 -2.97
N ASP A 7 6.77 -4.50 -2.15
CA ASP A 7 6.65 -5.94 -2.32
C ASP A 7 5.78 -6.55 -1.21
N GLU A 8 5.18 -7.71 -1.49
CA GLU A 8 4.43 -8.49 -0.50
C GLU A 8 5.35 -8.89 0.67
N GLY A 9 4.81 -8.86 1.88
CA GLY A 9 5.56 -9.08 3.12
C GLY A 9 6.39 -7.89 3.60
N GLN A 10 6.39 -6.76 2.88
CA GLN A 10 7.13 -5.57 3.29
C GLN A 10 6.44 -4.85 4.46
N PRO A 11 7.14 -4.53 5.55
CA PRO A 11 6.60 -3.67 6.60
C PRO A 11 6.45 -2.24 6.10
N VAL A 12 5.28 -1.66 6.35
CA VAL A 12 4.89 -0.34 5.87
C VAL A 12 4.13 0.45 6.92
N GLU A 13 4.19 1.77 6.78
CA GLU A 13 3.33 2.71 7.50
C GLU A 13 2.33 3.34 6.52
N LEU A 14 1.08 3.47 6.94
CA LEU A 14 0.03 4.16 6.17
C LEU A 14 -0.77 5.12 7.06
N GLU A 15 -1.36 6.14 6.43
CA GLU A 15 -2.33 7.01 7.07
C GLU A 15 -3.75 6.58 6.68
N PHE A 16 -4.56 6.19 7.66
CA PHE A 16 -5.95 5.81 7.47
C PHE A 16 -6.83 6.54 8.49
N ALA A 17 -7.87 7.21 8.00
CA ALA A 17 -8.80 7.99 8.82
C ALA A 17 -8.11 8.99 9.80
N GLY A 18 -7.02 9.63 9.36
CA GLY A 18 -6.26 10.60 10.16
C GLY A 18 -5.38 9.96 11.24
N ARG A 19 -5.18 8.64 11.22
CA ARG A 19 -4.30 7.90 12.12
C ARG A 19 -3.20 7.24 11.31
N ARG A 20 -1.98 7.23 11.86
CA ARG A 20 -0.89 6.43 11.33
C ARG A 20 -1.03 5.01 11.86
N LEU A 21 -0.99 4.06 10.94
CA LEU A 21 -1.05 2.63 11.22
C LEU A 21 0.20 1.98 10.64
N GLU A 22 0.68 0.99 11.36
CA GLU A 22 1.80 0.15 10.93
C GLU A 22 1.23 -1.21 10.53
N GLY A 23 1.74 -1.77 9.43
CA GLY A 23 1.25 -3.02 8.90
C GLY A 23 2.24 -3.68 7.97
N VAL A 24 1.82 -4.80 7.39
CA VAL A 24 2.57 -5.56 6.41
C VAL A 24 1.78 -5.60 5.12
N VAL A 25 2.45 -5.39 4.00
CA VAL A 25 1.84 -5.54 2.68
C VAL A 25 1.45 -7.00 2.48
N ASP A 26 0.16 -7.23 2.29
CA ASP A 26 -0.38 -8.56 2.04
C ASP A 26 -0.35 -8.87 0.55
N GLU A 27 -0.94 -7.99 -0.26
CA GLU A 27 -1.04 -8.15 -1.71
C GLU A 27 -0.79 -6.83 -2.46
N VAL A 28 -0.22 -6.94 -3.67
CA VAL A 28 -0.02 -5.80 -4.56
C VAL A 28 -0.68 -6.06 -5.92
N HIS A 29 -1.73 -5.30 -6.22
CA HIS A 29 -2.45 -5.40 -7.48
C HIS A 29 -2.12 -4.25 -8.42
N TRP A 30 -1.74 -4.60 -9.65
CA TRP A 30 -1.64 -3.64 -10.73
C TRP A 30 -2.92 -3.60 -11.56
N ARG A 31 -3.55 -2.42 -11.65
CA ARG A 31 -4.73 -2.20 -12.50
C ARG A 31 -4.40 -1.26 -13.66
N PRO A 32 -4.04 -1.81 -14.83
CA PRO A 32 -3.80 -1.01 -16.02
C PRO A 32 -5.14 -0.59 -16.62
N THR A 33 -5.62 0.61 -16.29
CA THR A 33 -6.75 1.21 -17.01
C THR A 33 -6.23 2.26 -17.98
N PHE A 34 -6.80 2.31 -19.18
CA PHE A 34 -6.32 3.14 -20.29
C PHE A 34 -6.12 4.61 -19.92
N ASN A 35 -7.00 5.15 -19.07
CA ASN A 35 -6.96 6.55 -18.66
C ASN A 35 -6.39 6.80 -17.24
N ASN A 36 -6.21 5.76 -16.43
CA ASN A 36 -5.76 5.93 -15.04
C ASN A 36 -5.13 4.64 -14.47
N PRO A 37 -3.92 4.27 -14.94
CA PRO A 37 -3.24 3.11 -14.41
C PRO A 37 -2.90 3.34 -12.93
N ARG A 38 -3.29 2.41 -12.05
CA ARG A 38 -3.07 2.54 -10.60
C ARG A 38 -2.64 1.24 -9.96
N SER A 39 -1.76 1.36 -8.97
CA SER A 39 -1.39 0.28 -8.05
C SER A 39 -2.31 0.34 -6.83
N GLU A 40 -2.89 -0.79 -6.50
CA GLU A 40 -3.69 -1.01 -5.30
C GLU A 40 -2.88 -1.93 -4.39
N ILE A 41 -2.69 -1.50 -3.14
CA ILE A 41 -1.88 -2.18 -2.14
C ILE A 41 -2.81 -2.56 -0.99
N VAL A 42 -2.81 -3.84 -0.65
CA VAL A 42 -3.51 -4.38 0.49
C VAL A 42 -2.52 -4.46 1.65
N VAL A 43 -2.87 -3.86 2.77
CA VAL A 43 -2.05 -3.88 3.99
C VAL A 43 -2.87 -4.49 5.12
N ASP A 44 -2.31 -5.49 5.78
CA ASP A 44 -2.83 -5.93 7.08
C ASP A 44 -2.18 -5.06 8.17
N ALA A 45 -3.00 -4.25 8.83
CA ALA A 45 -2.58 -3.40 9.94
C ALA A 45 -3.50 -3.62 11.13
N ASP A 46 -2.94 -4.06 12.26
CA ASP A 46 -3.65 -4.29 13.52
C ASP A 46 -4.92 -5.17 13.38
N GLY A 47 -4.86 -6.22 12.54
CA GLY A 47 -5.98 -7.13 12.30
C GLY A 47 -7.10 -6.52 11.45
N THR A 48 -6.82 -5.41 10.77
CA THR A 48 -7.71 -4.77 9.79
C THR A 48 -7.03 -4.78 8.42
N THR A 49 -7.71 -5.33 7.42
CA THR A 49 -7.28 -5.27 6.02
C THR A 49 -7.63 -3.91 5.42
N ILE A 50 -6.63 -3.15 4.99
CA ILE A 50 -6.79 -1.82 4.40
C ILE A 50 -6.30 -1.85 2.96
N THR A 51 -7.20 -1.52 2.03
CA THR A 51 -6.86 -1.35 0.61
C THR A 51 -6.59 0.11 0.32
N THR A 52 -5.40 0.42 -0.20
CA THR A 52 -4.97 1.80 -0.44
C THR A 52 -4.12 1.93 -1.69
N GLY A 53 -3.85 3.16 -2.12
CA GLY A 53 -2.96 3.43 -3.25
C GLY A 53 -1.51 3.54 -2.80
N ARG A 54 -0.58 3.31 -3.73
CA ARG A 54 0.86 3.42 -3.50
C ARG A 54 1.30 4.74 -2.85
N THR A 55 0.65 5.85 -3.16
CA THR A 55 1.00 7.18 -2.64
C THR A 55 0.74 7.33 -1.13
N SER A 56 -0.12 6.47 -0.57
CA SER A 56 -0.55 6.52 0.83
C SER A 56 0.25 5.58 1.73
N VAL A 57 1.19 4.80 1.16
CA VAL A 57 1.99 3.80 1.86
C VAL A 57 3.45 4.22 1.83
N ARG A 58 4.13 4.09 2.97
CA ARG A 58 5.56 4.36 3.08
C ARG A 58 6.30 3.12 3.57
N PRO A 59 7.32 2.65 2.82
CA PRO A 59 8.25 1.65 3.32
C PRO A 59 8.87 2.08 4.65
N ARG A 60 9.00 1.13 5.57
CA ARG A 60 9.73 1.33 6.82
C ARG A 60 11.15 0.78 6.74
#